data_AF-A0A4P9XZ46-F1
#
_entry.id   AF-A0A4P9XZ46-F1
#
_cell.length_a   1.000
_cell.length_b   1.000
_cell.length_c   1.000
_cell.angle_alpha   90.00
_cell.angle_beta   90.00
_cell.angle_gamma   90.00
#
_symmetry.space_group_name_H-M   'P 1'
#
loop_
_entity.id
_entity.type
_entity.pdbx_description
1 polymer ?
#
loop_
_entity_poly.entity_id
_entity_poly.type
_entity_poly.pdbx_seq_one_letter_code
_entity_poly.pdbx_strand_id
1 'polypeptide(L)'
;MATITDRSFSPSFVGLATQVGLSGGITAACIIGFEVLRRTRYFAHLYSPRCRLSRNATPAVSGRFLSWIPATLALTEEFMVSHAGLEAVMHLRFLKTSALLLAIASVPIAATLLPLNYTRKAPEASGLDVDLFSINTIPDGSKELYVHGFLTYVFSFLVLFVFYRDSLRYIELHREFGLRQVERGSRASRTIMISRLPRNLRSDEALNQHFSSLGVGEVEDAVILRYPAKLVRKLARREKALRSLEDAHMQLARNVLSR
;
A
#
# COMPACT_ATOMS: atom_id res chain seq x y z
N MET A 1 10.69 34.01 -19.09
CA MET A 1 9.25 33.97 -19.37
C MET A 1 9.03 32.80 -20.32
N ALA A 2 8.73 31.61 -19.78
CA ALA A 2 8.54 30.42 -20.59
C ALA A 2 7.15 30.49 -21.23
N THR A 3 7.10 30.69 -22.55
CA THR A 3 5.86 30.69 -23.34
C THR A 3 5.33 29.26 -23.47
N ILE A 4 4.06 29.07 -23.14
CA ILE A 4 3.30 27.80 -23.14
C ILE A 4 2.95 27.40 -24.59
N THR A 5 3.90 27.48 -25.52
CA THR A 5 3.63 27.26 -26.96
C THR A 5 4.23 25.96 -27.49
N ASP A 6 5.18 25.34 -26.79
CA ASP A 6 5.64 23.97 -27.11
C ASP A 6 4.98 22.97 -26.17
N ARG A 7 3.72 22.60 -26.48
CA ARG A 7 3.18 21.33 -25.96
C ARG A 7 3.94 20.20 -26.65
N SER A 8 4.89 19.58 -25.96
CA SER A 8 5.55 18.34 -26.39
C SER A 8 4.59 17.14 -26.51
N PHE A 9 3.32 17.33 -26.14
CA PHE A 9 2.26 16.35 -26.20
C PHE A 9 1.16 16.87 -27.13
N SER A 10 1.16 16.41 -28.39
CA SER A 10 -0.01 16.56 -29.25
C SER A 10 -1.05 15.52 -28.80
N PRO A 11 -2.33 15.90 -28.58
CA PRO A 11 -3.41 14.99 -28.19
C PRO A 11 -3.88 14.12 -29.37
N SER A 12 -2.91 13.44 -29.99
CA SER A 12 -3.10 12.58 -31.13
C SER A 12 -3.38 11.16 -30.68
N PHE A 13 -4.23 10.47 -31.44
CA PHE A 13 -4.49 9.05 -31.21
C PHE A 13 -3.21 8.21 -31.33
N VAL A 14 -2.29 8.63 -32.19
CA VAL A 14 -0.96 8.02 -32.35
C VAL A 14 -0.12 8.16 -31.08
N GLY A 15 -0.14 9.32 -30.43
CA GLY A 15 0.54 9.53 -29.14
C GLY A 15 -0.02 8.61 -28.04
N LEU A 16 -1.35 8.49 -27.97
CA LEU A 16 -1.99 7.56 -27.02
C LEU A 16 -1.62 6.10 -27.32
N ALA A 17 -1.69 5.67 -28.58
CA ALA A 17 -1.37 4.30 -28.99
C ALA A 17 0.09 3.94 -28.72
N THR A 18 1.03 4.86 -29.00
CA THR A 18 2.46 4.66 -28.71
C THR A 18 2.73 4.56 -27.21
N GLN A 19 2.08 5.37 -26.37
CA GLN A 19 2.22 5.30 -24.92
C GLN A 19 1.65 4.00 -24.34
N VAL A 20 0.47 3.56 -24.81
CA VAL A 20 -0.12 2.27 -24.42
C VAL A 20 0.77 1.11 -24.86
N GLY A 21 1.31 1.16 -26.08
CA GLY A 21 2.25 0.16 -26.59
C GLY A 21 3.53 0.08 -25.76
N LEU A 22 4.17 1.22 -25.47
CA LEU A 22 5.40 1.28 -24.68
C LEU A 22 5.18 0.80 -23.24
N SER A 23 4.17 1.34 -22.56
CA SER A 23 3.85 0.96 -21.17
C SER A 23 3.41 -0.51 -21.06
N GLY A 24 2.63 -1.00 -22.03
CA GLY A 24 2.26 -2.41 -22.14
C GLY A 24 3.47 -3.31 -22.36
N GLY A 25 4.40 -2.92 -23.23
CA GLY A 25 5.66 -3.64 -23.47
C GLY A 25 6.54 -3.72 -22.22
N ILE A 26 6.73 -2.60 -21.51
CA ILE A 26 7.47 -2.56 -20.24
C ILE A 26 6.78 -3.46 -19.20
N THR A 27 5.46 -3.36 -19.08
CA THR A 27 4.68 -4.18 -18.12
C THR A 27 4.83 -5.66 -18.43
N ALA A 28 4.73 -6.06 -19.71
CA ALA A 28 4.93 -7.44 -20.13
C ALA A 28 6.35 -7.93 -19.81
N ALA A 29 7.38 -7.12 -20.12
CA ALA A 29 8.77 -7.45 -19.79
C ALA A 29 8.97 -7.63 -18.27
N CYS A 30 8.41 -6.74 -17.44
CA CYS A 30 8.47 -6.85 -16.00
C CYS A 30 7.73 -8.09 -15.47
N ILE A 31 6.55 -8.42 -15.99
CA ILE A 31 5.79 -9.61 -15.58
C ILE A 31 6.53 -10.89 -15.97
N ILE A 32 7.10 -10.95 -17.18
CA ILE A 32 7.90 -12.09 -17.65
C ILE A 32 9.14 -12.23 -16.77
N GLY A 33 9.88 -11.13 -16.53
CA GLY A 33 11.05 -11.13 -15.65
C GLY A 33 10.70 -11.60 -14.24
N PHE A 34 9.58 -11.12 -13.67
CA PHE A 34 9.07 -11.57 -12.39
C PHE A 34 8.73 -13.08 -12.38
N GLU A 35 8.03 -13.59 -13.39
CA GLU A 35 7.70 -15.01 -13.49
C GLU A 35 8.97 -15.89 -13.59
N VAL A 36 9.97 -15.47 -14.36
CA VAL A 36 11.26 -16.18 -14.48
C VAL A 36 12.01 -16.18 -13.14
N LEU A 37 12.11 -15.02 -12.48
CA LEU A 37 12.79 -14.90 -11.18
C LEU A 37 12.07 -15.71 -10.10
N ARG A 38 10.74 -15.62 -10.03
CA ARG A 38 9.92 -16.35 -9.05
C ARG A 38 10.05 -17.87 -9.18
N ARG A 39 10.17 -18.38 -10.41
CA ARG A 39 10.28 -19.83 -10.70
C ARG A 39 11.69 -20.38 -10.53
N THR A 40 12.69 -19.55 -10.72
CA THR A 40 14.09 -19.96 -10.54
C THR A 40 14.32 -20.36 -9.07
N ARG A 41 14.71 -21.62 -8.84
CA ARG A 41 14.87 -22.19 -7.48
C ARG A 41 15.79 -21.36 -6.58
N TYR A 42 16.84 -20.78 -7.15
CA TYR A 42 17.78 -19.92 -6.42
C TYR A 42 17.11 -18.68 -5.80
N PHE A 43 16.25 -18.00 -6.57
CA PHE A 43 15.56 -16.77 -6.12
C PHE A 43 14.25 -17.04 -5.39
N ALA A 44 13.74 -18.27 -5.39
CA ALA A 44 12.49 -18.62 -4.70
C ALA A 44 12.50 -18.27 -3.20
N HIS A 45 13.67 -18.24 -2.56
CA HIS A 45 13.84 -17.80 -1.17
C HIS A 45 13.51 -16.32 -0.95
N LEU A 46 13.79 -15.46 -1.94
CA LEU A 46 13.54 -14.02 -1.86
C LEU A 46 12.05 -13.67 -2.07
N TYR A 47 11.39 -14.38 -2.98
CA TYR A 47 10.00 -14.09 -3.37
C TYR A 47 8.93 -14.80 -2.52
N SER A 48 9.29 -15.81 -1.74
CA SER A 48 8.34 -16.59 -0.91
C SER A 48 8.82 -16.85 0.53
N PRO A 49 9.40 -15.86 1.25
CA PRO A 49 9.92 -16.11 2.60
C PRO A 49 8.82 -16.51 3.58
N ARG A 50 7.62 -15.92 3.44
CA ARG A 50 6.47 -16.17 4.34
C ARG A 50 5.82 -17.54 4.14
N CYS A 51 5.97 -18.15 2.98
CA CYS A 51 5.51 -19.52 2.73
C CYS A 51 6.41 -20.57 3.40
N ARG A 52 7.60 -20.16 3.87
CA ARG A 52 8.63 -21.04 4.46
C ARG A 52 8.80 -20.84 5.96
N LEU A 53 7.95 -20.03 6.59
CA LEU A 53 7.96 -19.86 8.04
C LEU A 53 7.47 -21.14 8.73
N SER A 54 8.08 -21.49 9.87
CA SER A 54 7.65 -22.65 10.66
C SER A 54 6.29 -22.45 11.35
N ARG A 55 5.90 -21.20 11.57
CA ARG A 55 4.64 -20.81 12.21
C ARG A 55 3.91 -19.77 11.36
N ASN A 56 2.60 -19.94 11.19
CA ASN A 56 1.75 -19.06 10.37
C ASN A 56 2.25 -18.89 8.93
N ALA A 57 2.62 -20.01 8.30
CA ALA A 57 3.04 -20.02 6.90
C ALA A 57 1.87 -19.63 5.99
N THR A 58 2.12 -18.75 5.02
CA THR A 58 1.15 -18.43 3.97
C THR A 58 1.05 -19.62 3.00
N PRO A 59 -0.16 -19.98 2.52
CA PRO A 59 -0.32 -21.08 1.57
C PRO A 59 0.60 -20.92 0.37
N ALA A 60 1.21 -22.03 -0.06
CA ALA A 60 2.12 -22.03 -1.19
C ALA A 60 1.34 -21.78 -2.49
N VAL A 61 1.88 -20.90 -3.33
CA VAL A 61 1.32 -20.63 -4.67
C VAL A 61 1.90 -21.63 -5.65
N SER A 62 1.07 -22.12 -6.58
CA SER A 62 1.52 -23.05 -7.61
C SER A 62 2.60 -22.43 -8.51
N GLY A 63 3.46 -23.28 -9.10
CA GLY A 63 4.48 -22.84 -10.07
C GLY A 63 3.93 -22.54 -11.47
N ARG A 64 2.60 -22.54 -11.69
CA ARG A 64 1.97 -22.30 -12.99
C ARG A 64 1.98 -20.81 -13.35
N PHE A 65 1.87 -20.50 -14.65
CA PHE A 65 1.98 -19.12 -15.18
C PHE A 65 0.81 -18.29 -14.69
N LEU A 66 1.10 -17.13 -14.11
CA LEU A 66 0.11 -16.21 -13.53
C LEU A 66 -0.80 -16.82 -12.46
N SER A 67 -0.48 -18.00 -11.95
CA SER A 67 -1.30 -18.67 -10.93
C SER A 67 -1.30 -17.97 -9.58
N TRP A 68 -0.39 -17.01 -9.36
CA TRP A 68 -0.41 -16.14 -8.20
C TRP A 68 -1.60 -15.18 -8.22
N ILE A 69 -2.07 -14.75 -9.39
CA ILE A 69 -3.20 -13.80 -9.50
C ILE A 69 -4.48 -14.39 -8.90
N PRO A 70 -4.99 -15.56 -9.36
CA PRO A 70 -6.20 -16.13 -8.77
C PRO A 70 -5.96 -16.55 -7.31
N ALA A 71 -4.75 -17.02 -6.98
CA ALA A 71 -4.42 -17.40 -5.61
C ALA A 71 -4.45 -16.20 -4.65
N THR A 72 -3.99 -15.02 -5.06
CA THR A 72 -4.03 -13.80 -4.23
C THR A 72 -5.43 -13.22 -4.14
N LEU A 73 -6.20 -13.24 -5.24
CA LEU A 73 -7.57 -12.75 -5.26
C LEU A 73 -8.54 -13.64 -4.45
N ALA A 74 -8.24 -14.91 -4.30
CA ALA A 74 -9.03 -15.85 -3.50
C ALA A 74 -8.80 -15.74 -1.99
N LEU A 75 -7.80 -14.98 -1.53
CA LEU A 75 -7.51 -14.83 -0.10
C LEU A 75 -8.62 -14.03 0.60
N THR A 76 -9.06 -14.54 1.75
CA THR A 76 -10.07 -13.88 2.58
C THR A 76 -9.48 -12.71 3.36
N GLU A 77 -10.29 -11.68 3.61
CA GLU A 77 -9.86 -10.51 4.40
C GLU A 77 -9.42 -10.92 5.81
N GLU A 78 -10.11 -11.86 6.45
CA GLU A 78 -9.77 -12.38 7.78
C GLU A 78 -8.38 -13.04 7.81
N PHE A 79 -8.07 -13.82 6.77
CA PHE A 79 -6.76 -14.43 6.63
C PHE A 79 -5.67 -13.36 6.48
N MET A 80 -5.93 -12.31 5.69
CA MET A 80 -4.98 -11.22 5.49
C MET A 80 -4.77 -10.40 6.77
N VAL A 81 -5.82 -10.13 7.56
CA VAL A 81 -5.70 -9.37 8.81
C VAL A 81 -4.82 -10.09 9.82
N SER A 82 -4.96 -11.42 9.92
CA SER A 82 -4.16 -12.22 10.85
C SER A 82 -2.69 -12.39 10.44
N HIS A 83 -2.37 -12.37 9.14
CA HIS A 83 -1.01 -12.62 8.64
C HIS A 83 -0.24 -11.35 8.27
N ALA A 84 -0.87 -10.39 7.59
CA ALA A 84 -0.24 -9.16 7.12
C ALA A 84 -0.42 -7.99 8.10
N GLY A 85 -1.45 -8.06 8.95
CA GLY A 85 -1.81 -6.99 9.88
C GLY A 85 -2.92 -6.09 9.34
N LEU A 86 -3.56 -5.35 10.25
CA LEU A 86 -4.72 -4.53 9.93
C LEU A 86 -4.40 -3.42 8.92
N GLU A 87 -3.30 -2.68 9.11
CA GLU A 87 -2.94 -1.55 8.24
C GLU A 87 -2.73 -1.95 6.78
N ALA A 88 -2.03 -3.07 6.55
CA ALA A 88 -1.79 -3.59 5.21
C ALA A 88 -3.10 -3.97 4.51
N VAL A 89 -4.03 -4.60 5.24
CA VAL A 89 -5.35 -4.95 4.71
C VAL A 89 -6.16 -3.70 4.38
N MET A 90 -6.12 -2.70 5.24
CA MET A 90 -6.85 -1.44 5.00
C MET A 90 -6.32 -0.72 3.77
N HIS A 91 -5.00 -0.69 3.56
CA HIS A 91 -4.42 -0.13 2.35
C HIS A 91 -4.85 -0.90 1.08
N LEU A 92 -4.80 -2.24 1.13
CA LEU A 92 -5.23 -3.08 0.02
C LEU A 92 -6.71 -2.89 -0.31
N ARG A 93 -7.55 -2.80 0.73
CA ARG A 93 -8.98 -2.55 0.61
C ARG A 93 -9.26 -1.19 0.00
N PHE A 94 -8.57 -0.13 0.44
CA PHE A 94 -8.65 1.19 -0.17
C PHE A 94 -8.32 1.17 -1.66
N LEU A 95 -7.22 0.51 -2.06
CA LEU A 95 -6.82 0.39 -3.46
C LEU A 95 -7.85 -0.39 -4.29
N LYS A 96 -8.33 -1.54 -3.78
CA LYS A 96 -9.34 -2.37 -4.44
C LYS A 96 -10.64 -1.62 -4.64
N THR A 97 -11.15 -0.98 -3.58
CA THR A 97 -12.39 -0.21 -3.61
C THR A 97 -12.27 0.98 -4.57
N SER A 98 -11.14 1.70 -4.54
CA SER A 98 -10.90 2.84 -5.44
C SER A 98 -10.82 2.42 -6.90
N ALA A 99 -10.10 1.33 -7.19
CA ALA A 99 -10.00 0.80 -8.55
C ALA A 99 -11.36 0.30 -9.08
N LEU A 100 -12.12 -0.42 -8.25
CA LEU A 100 -13.45 -0.90 -8.62
C LEU A 100 -14.44 0.25 -8.82
N LEU A 101 -14.40 1.26 -7.95
CA LEU A 101 -15.21 2.47 -8.06
C LEU A 101 -14.94 3.19 -9.37
N LEU A 102 -13.67 3.42 -9.71
CA LEU A 102 -13.29 4.07 -10.96
C LEU A 102 -13.68 3.22 -12.17
N ALA A 103 -13.45 1.91 -12.14
CA ALA A 103 -13.83 1.01 -13.22
C ALA A 103 -15.35 1.03 -13.47
N ILE A 104 -16.16 0.86 -12.43
CA ILE A 104 -17.62 0.84 -12.54
C ILE A 104 -18.17 2.21 -12.92
N ALA A 105 -17.66 3.30 -12.34
CA ALA A 105 -18.12 4.65 -12.64
C ALA A 105 -17.69 5.13 -14.03
N SER A 106 -16.52 4.68 -14.51
CA SER A 106 -16.02 5.07 -15.84
C SER A 106 -16.92 4.62 -16.97
N VAL A 107 -17.58 3.44 -16.86
CA VAL A 107 -18.45 2.90 -17.90
C VAL A 107 -19.64 3.83 -18.21
N PRO A 108 -20.52 4.19 -17.26
CA PRO A 108 -21.65 5.09 -17.53
C PRO A 108 -21.20 6.52 -17.85
N ILE A 109 -20.11 7.01 -17.23
CA ILE A 109 -19.57 8.34 -17.53
C ILE A 109 -19.04 8.38 -18.98
N ALA A 110 -18.29 7.37 -19.41
CA ALA A 110 -17.82 7.28 -20.79
C ALA A 110 -18.98 7.09 -21.76
N ALA A 111 -19.96 6.24 -21.44
CA ALA A 111 -21.13 5.99 -22.28
C ALA A 111 -22.02 7.23 -22.47
N THR A 112 -21.95 8.21 -21.56
CA THR A 112 -22.71 9.47 -21.65
C THR A 112 -21.88 10.61 -22.21
N LEU A 113 -20.66 10.84 -21.71
CA LEU A 113 -19.84 11.99 -22.09
C LEU A 113 -19.16 11.83 -23.45
N LEU A 114 -18.68 10.64 -23.80
CA LEU A 114 -18.02 10.43 -25.11
C LEU A 114 -18.94 10.76 -26.29
N PRO A 115 -20.19 10.22 -26.38
CA PRO A 115 -21.08 10.57 -27.49
C PRO A 115 -21.56 12.02 -27.41
N LEU A 116 -21.74 12.58 -26.20
CA LEU A 116 -22.14 13.98 -26.03
C LEU A 116 -21.09 14.93 -26.61
N ASN A 117 -19.83 14.74 -26.23
CA ASN A 117 -18.71 15.57 -26.67
C ASN A 117 -18.50 15.43 -28.18
N TYR A 118 -18.59 14.20 -28.72
CA TYR A 118 -18.47 13.97 -30.16
C TYR A 118 -19.57 14.65 -30.98
N THR A 119 -20.82 14.65 -30.49
CA THR A 119 -21.98 15.20 -31.20
C THR A 119 -22.04 16.73 -31.14
N ARG A 120 -21.50 17.32 -30.07
CA ARG A 120 -21.65 18.76 -29.75
C ARG A 120 -20.36 19.55 -29.89
N LYS A 121 -19.37 18.96 -30.56
CA LYS A 121 -18.09 19.60 -30.89
C LYS A 121 -18.29 20.88 -31.72
N ALA A 122 -17.41 21.86 -31.49
CA ALA A 122 -17.31 23.05 -32.33
C ALA A 122 -16.99 22.66 -33.81
N PRO A 123 -17.51 23.40 -34.80
CA PRO A 123 -17.33 23.08 -36.22
C PRO A 123 -15.85 23.14 -36.68
N GLU A 124 -15.00 23.87 -35.96
CA GLU A 124 -13.57 23.97 -36.21
C GLU A 124 -12.79 22.70 -35.79
N ALA A 125 -13.41 21.83 -35.00
CA ALA A 125 -12.82 20.57 -34.53
C ALA A 125 -12.92 19.48 -35.61
N SER A 126 -11.97 19.53 -36.55
CA SER A 126 -11.80 18.57 -37.64
C SER A 126 -10.54 17.73 -37.44
N GLY A 127 -10.64 16.41 -37.67
CA GLY A 127 -9.56 15.43 -37.40
C GLY A 127 -10.03 14.25 -36.54
N LEU A 128 -9.27 13.15 -36.49
CA LEU A 128 -9.48 11.98 -35.61
C LEU A 128 -8.57 12.07 -34.38
N ASP A 129 -8.70 13.13 -33.60
CA ASP A 129 -7.89 13.37 -32.41
C ASP A 129 -8.63 13.09 -31.10
N VAL A 130 -7.87 12.82 -30.04
CA VAL A 130 -8.41 12.46 -28.72
C VAL A 130 -9.16 13.65 -28.10
N ASP A 131 -8.79 14.87 -28.49
CA ASP A 131 -9.44 16.09 -28.07
C ASP A 131 -10.92 16.16 -28.45
N LEU A 132 -11.37 15.48 -29.50
CA LEU A 132 -12.80 15.43 -29.88
C LEU A 132 -13.71 14.89 -28.78
N PHE A 133 -13.16 14.10 -27.87
CA PHE A 133 -13.89 13.51 -26.75
C PHE A 133 -13.72 14.29 -25.45
N SER A 134 -13.02 15.43 -25.49
CA SER A 134 -12.74 16.29 -24.35
C SER A 134 -13.77 17.41 -24.21
N ILE A 135 -13.86 17.96 -23.00
CA ILE A 135 -14.67 19.16 -22.71
C ILE A 135 -14.18 20.40 -23.48
N ASN A 136 -12.90 20.42 -23.87
CA ASN A 136 -12.26 21.55 -24.56
C ASN A 136 -12.86 21.89 -25.92
N THR A 137 -13.63 20.98 -26.51
CA THR A 137 -14.24 21.15 -27.84
C THR A 137 -15.66 21.74 -27.78
N ILE A 138 -16.23 21.88 -26.57
CA ILE A 138 -17.57 22.41 -26.37
C ILE A 138 -17.48 23.94 -26.28
N PRO A 139 -18.33 24.70 -27.02
CA PRO A 139 -18.33 26.15 -26.94
C PRO A 139 -18.78 26.66 -25.56
N ASP A 140 -18.24 27.80 -25.15
CA ASP A 140 -18.60 28.43 -23.88
C ASP A 140 -20.10 28.79 -23.83
N GLY A 141 -20.74 28.52 -22.69
CA GLY A 141 -22.17 28.77 -22.50
C GLY A 141 -23.11 27.70 -23.07
N SER A 142 -22.58 26.60 -23.62
CA SER A 142 -23.39 25.49 -24.11
C SER A 142 -24.10 24.74 -22.98
N LYS A 143 -25.34 24.29 -23.22
CA LYS A 143 -26.17 23.58 -22.22
C LYS A 143 -25.56 22.24 -21.80
N GLU A 144 -24.69 21.68 -22.62
CA GLU A 144 -23.97 20.43 -22.44
C GLU A 144 -23.02 20.49 -21.24
N LEU A 145 -22.50 21.67 -20.89
CA LEU A 145 -21.65 21.85 -19.70
C LEU A 145 -22.39 21.55 -18.40
N TYR A 146 -23.73 21.72 -18.37
CA TYR A 146 -24.53 21.31 -17.21
C TYR A 146 -24.54 19.80 -17.02
N VAL A 147 -24.42 19.01 -18.09
CA VAL A 147 -24.33 17.54 -18.01
C VAL A 147 -23.02 17.11 -17.37
N HIS A 148 -21.91 17.75 -17.76
CA HIS A 148 -20.59 17.55 -17.13
C HIS A 148 -20.63 17.89 -15.63
N GLY A 149 -21.22 19.04 -15.28
CA GLY A 149 -21.39 19.45 -13.89
C GLY A 149 -22.24 18.46 -13.09
N PHE A 150 -23.40 18.07 -13.63
CA PHE A 150 -24.29 17.10 -12.99
C PHE A 150 -23.59 15.75 -12.73
N LEU A 151 -22.93 15.18 -13.75
CA LEU A 151 -22.20 13.92 -13.61
C LEU A 151 -21.05 14.02 -12.62
N THR A 152 -20.38 15.18 -12.54
CA THR A 152 -19.34 15.43 -11.54
C THR A 152 -19.93 15.36 -10.13
N TYR A 153 -21.05 16.01 -9.85
CA TYR A 153 -21.71 15.92 -8.54
C TYR A 153 -22.19 14.51 -8.21
N VAL A 154 -22.75 13.79 -9.19
CA VAL A 154 -23.17 12.38 -9.03
C VAL A 154 -21.96 11.50 -8.69
N PHE A 155 -20.84 11.67 -9.40
CA PHE A 155 -19.61 10.93 -9.13
C PHE A 155 -19.03 11.29 -7.76
N SER A 156 -18.97 12.58 -7.40
CA SER A 156 -18.51 13.01 -6.08
C SER A 156 -19.37 12.42 -4.96
N PHE A 157 -20.69 12.39 -5.11
CA PHE A 157 -21.59 11.76 -4.15
C PHE A 157 -21.32 10.25 -4.04
N LEU A 158 -21.16 9.55 -5.17
CA LEU A 158 -20.84 8.12 -5.20
C LEU A 158 -19.52 7.83 -4.48
N VAL A 159 -18.49 8.63 -4.73
CA VAL A 159 -17.19 8.53 -4.06
C VAL A 159 -17.33 8.69 -2.55
N LEU A 160 -18.02 9.76 -2.10
CA LEU A 160 -18.25 10.00 -0.68
C LEU A 160 -19.04 8.88 -0.02
N PHE A 161 -20.09 8.37 -0.69
CA PHE A 161 -20.91 7.27 -0.19
C PHE A 161 -20.09 5.98 -0.03
N VAL A 162 -19.30 5.61 -1.04
CA VAL A 162 -18.47 4.40 -0.99
C VAL A 162 -17.39 4.52 0.09
N PHE A 163 -16.71 5.66 0.20
CA PHE A 163 -15.71 5.86 1.26
C PHE A 163 -16.32 5.94 2.65
N TYR A 164 -17.53 6.50 2.81
CA TYR A 164 -18.24 6.47 4.08
C TYR A 164 -18.54 5.03 4.51
N ARG A 165 -19.05 4.19 3.59
CA ARG A 165 -19.27 2.77 3.87
C ARG A 165 -17.98 2.03 4.20
N ASP A 166 -16.90 2.34 3.48
CA ASP A 166 -15.60 1.72 3.75
C ASP A 166 -15.04 2.12 5.11
N SER A 167 -15.24 3.37 5.52
CA SER A 167 -14.83 3.91 6.83
C SER A 167 -15.61 3.26 7.98
N LEU A 168 -16.90 2.99 7.80
CA LEU A 168 -17.67 2.24 8.80
C LEU A 168 -17.14 0.82 8.97
N ARG A 169 -16.80 0.15 7.86
CA ARG A 169 -16.21 -1.20 7.91
C ARG A 169 -14.82 -1.19 8.54
N TYR A 170 -14.03 -0.14 8.29
CA TYR A 170 -12.74 0.07 8.97
C TYR A 170 -12.89 0.12 10.50
N ILE A 171 -13.86 0.90 11.00
CA ILE A 171 -14.10 1.04 12.44
C ILE A 171 -14.42 -0.33 13.06
N GLU A 172 -15.24 -1.13 12.39
CA GLU A 172 -15.58 -2.49 12.83
C GLU A 172 -14.35 -3.41 12.89
N LEU A 173 -13.58 -3.50 11.80
CA LEU A 173 -12.38 -4.32 11.74
C LEU A 173 -11.31 -3.87 12.75
N HIS A 174 -11.18 -2.56 12.98
CA HIS A 174 -10.24 -2.02 13.95
C HIS A 174 -10.63 -2.41 15.38
N ARG A 175 -11.93 -2.35 15.71
CA ARG A 175 -12.45 -2.80 17.01
C ARG A 175 -12.22 -4.29 17.23
N GLU A 176 -12.59 -5.13 16.26
CA GLU A 176 -12.38 -6.58 16.33
C GLU A 176 -10.90 -6.94 16.49
N PHE A 177 -10.04 -6.28 15.72
CA PHE A 177 -8.59 -6.50 15.79
C PHE A 177 -8.03 -6.09 17.16
N GLY A 178 -8.45 -4.95 17.71
CA GLY A 178 -8.06 -4.49 19.04
C GLY A 178 -8.47 -5.47 20.14
N LEU A 179 -9.73 -5.93 20.12
CA LEU A 179 -10.24 -6.91 21.09
C LEU A 179 -9.45 -8.22 21.05
N ARG A 180 -9.17 -8.74 19.84
CA ARG A 180 -8.36 -9.95 19.67
C ARG A 180 -6.93 -9.80 20.20
N GLN A 181 -6.35 -8.61 20.16
CA GLN A 181 -5.02 -8.36 20.75
C GLN A 181 -5.06 -8.40 22.28
N VAL A 182 -6.12 -7.86 22.89
CA VAL A 182 -6.33 -7.88 24.34
C VAL A 182 -6.57 -9.31 24.82
N GLU A 183 -7.42 -10.08 24.14
CA GLU A 183 -7.70 -11.49 24.45
C GLU A 183 -6.44 -12.36 24.40
N ARG A 184 -5.55 -12.12 23.43
CA ARG A 184 -4.28 -12.84 23.31
C ARG A 184 -3.25 -12.44 24.36
N GLY A 185 -3.57 -11.49 25.25
CA GLY A 185 -2.64 -10.99 26.27
C GLY A 185 -1.43 -10.27 25.67
N SER A 186 -1.61 -9.58 24.53
CA SER A 186 -0.51 -8.83 23.93
C SER A 186 0.01 -7.78 24.91
N ARG A 187 1.32 -7.81 25.22
CA ARG A 187 1.95 -6.86 26.15
C ARG A 187 1.72 -5.41 25.71
N ALA A 188 1.73 -5.14 24.40
CA ALA A 188 1.48 -3.82 23.84
C ALA A 188 0.09 -3.23 24.19
N SER A 189 -0.91 -4.08 24.48
CA SER A 189 -2.26 -3.61 24.88
C SER A 189 -2.35 -3.20 26.36
N ARG A 190 -1.38 -3.61 27.19
CA ARG A 190 -1.31 -3.34 28.64
C ARG A 190 -0.18 -2.40 29.02
N THR A 191 0.73 -2.10 28.09
CA THR A 191 1.85 -1.18 28.31
C THR A 191 1.48 0.23 27.92
N ILE A 192 1.69 1.18 28.82
CA ILE A 192 1.51 2.62 28.56
C ILE A 192 2.88 3.31 28.51
N MET A 193 3.07 4.20 27.54
CA MET A 193 4.27 5.04 27.47
C MET A 193 3.98 6.40 28.10
N ILE A 194 4.68 6.71 29.18
CA ILE A 194 4.52 7.98 29.89
C ILE A 194 5.69 8.90 29.54
N SER A 195 5.35 10.07 29.00
CA SER A 195 6.32 11.08 28.61
C SER A 195 6.38 12.21 29.63
N ARG A 196 7.54 12.89 29.72
CA ARG A 196 7.76 14.08 30.58
C ARG A 196 7.56 13.83 32.08
N LEU A 197 8.25 12.83 32.63
CA LEU A 197 8.25 12.56 34.07
C LEU A 197 8.93 13.69 34.88
N PRO A 198 8.32 14.13 36.01
CA PRO A 198 8.92 15.09 36.91
C PRO A 198 10.13 14.47 37.63
N ARG A 199 11.09 15.30 38.09
CA ARG A 199 12.41 14.83 38.55
C ARG A 199 12.34 13.82 39.71
N ASN A 200 11.34 13.95 40.57
CA ASN A 200 11.08 13.07 41.71
C ASN A 200 10.62 11.65 41.31
N LEU A 201 10.02 11.47 40.12
CA LEU A 201 9.52 10.18 39.63
C LEU A 201 10.46 9.53 38.59
N ARG A 202 11.72 9.99 38.50
CA ARG A 202 12.72 9.46 37.57
C ARG A 202 13.57 8.31 38.16
N SER A 203 12.97 7.51 39.04
CA SER A 203 13.51 6.23 39.48
C SER A 203 12.47 5.13 39.25
N ASP A 204 12.93 3.93 38.86
CA ASP A 204 12.05 2.78 38.61
C ASP A 204 11.19 2.47 39.85
N GLU A 205 11.80 2.52 41.05
CA GLU A 205 11.13 2.33 42.34
C GLU A 205 10.09 3.41 42.64
N ALA A 206 10.46 4.69 42.48
CA ALA A 206 9.57 5.81 42.75
C ALA A 206 8.37 5.83 41.79
N LEU A 207 8.58 5.40 40.55
CA LEU A 207 7.54 5.27 39.54
C LEU A 207 6.57 4.16 39.91
N ASN A 208 7.08 3.00 40.30
CA ASN A 208 6.26 1.85 40.70
C ASN A 208 5.43 2.15 41.96
N GLN A 209 6.06 2.77 42.97
CA GLN A 209 5.39 3.16 44.21
C GLN A 209 4.28 4.20 43.94
N HIS A 210 4.53 5.16 43.04
CA HIS A 210 3.54 6.15 42.66
C HIS A 210 2.31 5.51 42.02
N PHE A 211 2.48 4.64 41.01
CA PHE A 211 1.34 3.98 40.36
C PHE A 211 0.61 3.01 41.28
N SER A 212 1.34 2.29 42.14
CA SER A 212 0.75 1.42 43.15
C SER A 212 -0.12 2.21 44.14
N SER A 213 0.32 3.42 44.53
CA SER A 213 -0.43 4.29 45.44
C SER A 213 -1.74 4.85 44.87
N LEU A 214 -1.88 4.89 43.53
CA LEU A 214 -3.08 5.42 42.86
C LEU A 214 -4.26 4.44 42.88
N GLY A 215 -4.03 3.14 43.14
CA GLY A 215 -5.09 2.13 43.24
C GLY A 215 -5.85 1.86 41.92
N VAL A 216 -5.26 2.20 40.76
CA VAL A 216 -5.90 2.07 39.43
C VAL A 216 -5.86 0.62 38.90
N GLY A 217 -5.06 -0.25 39.53
CA GLY A 217 -4.92 -1.67 39.18
C GLY A 217 -3.56 -2.23 39.62
N GLU A 218 -3.34 -3.52 39.36
CA GLU A 218 -2.03 -4.15 39.56
C GLU A 218 -1.03 -3.67 38.50
N VAL A 219 0.14 -3.20 38.95
CA VAL A 219 1.24 -2.79 38.08
C VAL A 219 2.15 -3.99 37.88
N GLU A 220 2.22 -4.53 36.65
CA GLU A 220 3.11 -5.66 36.31
C GLU A 220 4.59 -5.25 36.41
N ASP A 221 4.95 -4.12 35.79
CA ASP A 221 6.32 -3.59 35.78
C ASP A 221 6.32 -2.09 35.44
N ALA A 222 7.27 -1.34 35.99
CA ALA A 222 7.45 0.09 35.76
C ALA A 222 8.93 0.41 35.53
N VAL A 223 9.31 0.53 34.26
CA VAL A 223 10.71 0.72 33.86
C VAL A 223 10.91 2.07 33.18
N ILE A 224 11.91 2.82 33.65
CA ILE A 224 12.34 4.05 33.00
C ILE A 224 13.18 3.72 31.77
N LEU A 225 12.75 4.28 30.65
CA LEU A 225 13.50 4.20 29.40
C LEU A 225 14.78 5.03 29.49
N ARG A 226 15.90 4.36 29.76
CA ARG A 226 17.23 4.95 29.68
C ARG A 226 17.63 4.98 28.21
N TYR A 227 18.20 6.08 27.72
CA TYR A 227 18.76 6.14 26.36
C TYR A 227 20.28 5.90 26.39
N PRO A 228 20.76 4.64 26.29
CA PRO A 228 22.19 4.35 26.36
C PRO A 228 22.83 4.52 24.97
N ALA A 229 23.01 5.78 24.53
CA ALA A 229 23.61 6.10 23.23
C ALA A 229 24.95 5.37 22.99
N LYS A 230 25.78 5.27 24.04
CA LYS A 230 27.07 4.56 23.99
C LYS A 230 26.88 3.05 23.78
N LEU A 231 25.86 2.44 24.40
CA LEU A 231 25.59 1.02 24.27
C LEU A 231 25.09 0.70 22.86
N VAL A 232 24.16 1.49 22.33
CA VAL A 232 23.65 1.33 20.95
C VAL A 232 24.80 1.39 19.94
N ARG A 233 25.72 2.36 20.10
CA ARG A 233 26.93 2.44 19.26
C ARG A 233 27.83 1.21 19.40
N LYS A 234 28.04 0.70 20.62
CA LYS A 234 28.83 -0.51 20.84
C LYS A 234 28.17 -1.76 20.24
N LEU A 235 26.84 -1.88 20.34
CA LEU A 235 26.07 -2.97 19.72
C LEU A 235 26.17 -2.92 18.20
N ALA A 236 26.03 -1.74 17.59
CA ALA A 236 26.20 -1.57 16.15
C ALA A 236 27.62 -1.94 15.68
N ARG A 237 28.65 -1.56 16.44
CA ARG A 237 30.04 -1.97 16.15
C ARG A 237 30.22 -3.49 16.25
N ARG A 238 29.65 -4.11 17.29
CA ARG A 238 29.65 -5.57 17.46
C ARG A 238 28.98 -6.26 16.28
N GLU A 239 27.82 -5.79 15.85
CA GLU A 239 27.08 -6.38 14.73
C GLU A 239 27.87 -6.26 13.40
N LYS A 240 28.50 -5.10 13.17
CA LYS A 240 29.39 -4.91 12.00
C LYS A 240 30.59 -5.86 12.02
N ALA A 241 31.25 -5.99 13.18
CA ALA A 241 32.38 -6.90 13.33
C ALA A 241 31.97 -8.36 13.16
N LEU A 242 30.79 -8.74 13.66
CA LEU A 242 30.24 -10.08 13.54
C LEU A 242 29.94 -10.42 12.07
N ARG A 243 29.30 -9.52 11.32
CA ARG A 243 29.09 -9.70 9.87
C ARG A 243 30.41 -9.86 9.11
N SER A 244 31.42 -9.03 9.44
CA SER A 244 32.75 -9.15 8.82
C SER A 244 33.43 -10.49 9.13
N LEU A 245 33.20 -11.04 10.33
CA LEU A 245 33.73 -12.34 10.73
C LEU A 245 32.99 -13.48 10.01
N GLU A 246 31.67 -13.38 9.86
CA GLU A 246 30.86 -14.32 9.06
C GLU A 246 31.32 -14.33 7.59
N ASP A 247 31.54 -13.17 6.99
CA ASP A 247 32.04 -13.05 5.61
C ASP A 247 33.43 -13.71 5.46
N ALA A 248 34.35 -13.44 6.39
CA ALA A 248 35.67 -14.05 6.38
C ALA A 248 35.61 -15.57 6.59
N HIS A 249 34.72 -16.05 7.46
CA HIS A 249 34.51 -17.47 7.68
C HIS A 249 33.93 -18.18 6.45
N MET A 250 32.96 -17.55 5.77
CA MET A 250 32.40 -18.06 4.51
C MET A 250 33.44 -18.10 3.39
N GLN A 251 34.32 -17.11 3.31
CA GLN A 251 35.44 -17.10 2.36
C GLN A 251 36.43 -18.22 2.65
N LEU A 252 36.81 -18.43 3.91
CA LEU A 252 37.69 -19.53 4.31
C LEU A 252 37.08 -20.89 3.95
N ALA A 253 35.81 -21.12 4.29
CA ALA A 253 35.10 -22.36 3.97
C ALA A 253 35.05 -22.62 2.46
N ARG A 254 34.81 -21.58 1.65
CA ARG A 254 34.83 -21.68 0.19
C ARG A 254 36.21 -22.07 -0.34
N ASN A 255 37.29 -21.48 0.20
CA ASN A 255 38.65 -21.77 -0.22
C ASN A 255 39.05 -23.21 0.09
N VAL A 256 38.64 -23.74 1.25
CA VAL A 256 38.91 -25.13 1.65
C VAL A 256 38.16 -26.12 0.76
N LEU A 257 36.89 -25.85 0.44
CA LEU A 257 36.07 -26.72 -0.43
C LEU A 257 36.47 -26.67 -1.92
N SER A 258 37.23 -25.64 -2.33
CA SER A 258 37.69 -25.47 -3.72
C SER A 258 39.04 -26.13 -4.02
N ARG A 259 39.70 -26.73 -3.02
CA ARG A 259 40.91 -27.54 -3.16
C ARG A 259 40.55 -29.03 -3.20
#